data_AF-A0A261KKL8-F1
#
_entry.id   AF-A0A261KKL8-F1
#
_cell.length_a   1.000
_cell.length_b   1.000
_cell.length_c   1.000
_cell.angle_alpha   90.00
_cell.angle_beta   90.00
_cell.angle_gamma   90.00
#
_symmetry.space_group_name_H-M   'P 1'
#
loop_
_entity.id
_entity.type
_entity.pdbx_description
1 polymer ?
#
loop_
_entity_poly.entity_id
_entity_poly.type
_entity_poly.pdbx_seq_one_letter_code
_entity_poly.pdbx_strand_id
1 'polypeptide(L)'
;MALITTGRGIIRDLEKSGSLAVYVPLEGGFEGRYQRRLRASGYVTHNITARGLGDLAMYLTGVHGVRPPHLGKKTVGNGAAVGYVYYVPPIVSYKLEHLPAKAKGLILWIIEGQILSSQEIEYLTGLPKSEPRVKVIVEMGGDRFFRWTPLQDTLVPA
;
A
#
# COMPACT_ATOMS: atom_id res chain seq x y z
N MET A 1 15.03 20.44 8.16
CA MET A 1 14.01 19.90 7.22
C MET A 1 13.69 20.96 6.18
N ALA A 2 13.59 20.60 4.90
CA ALA A 2 13.38 21.59 3.84
C ALA A 2 11.95 22.16 3.86
N LEU A 3 11.83 23.49 3.93
CA LEU A 3 10.53 24.19 3.86
C LEU A 3 9.86 24.01 2.49
N ILE A 4 10.66 23.91 1.43
CA ILE A 4 10.20 23.71 0.06
C ILE A 4 10.56 22.30 -0.38
N THR A 5 9.56 21.40 -0.43
CA THR A 5 9.72 20.06 -0.99
C THR A 5 9.12 20.02 -2.40
N THR A 6 9.97 19.79 -3.41
CA THR A 6 9.52 19.72 -4.81
C THR A 6 8.95 18.35 -5.18
N GLY A 7 9.35 17.29 -4.46
CA GLY A 7 8.94 15.91 -4.72
C GLY A 7 9.58 15.28 -5.97
N ARG A 8 10.41 16.02 -6.71
CA ARG A 8 11.02 15.52 -7.96
C ARG A 8 11.91 14.29 -7.74
N GLY A 9 12.63 14.24 -6.61
CA GLY A 9 13.47 13.09 -6.23
C GLY A 9 12.64 11.83 -6.05
N ILE A 10 11.70 11.85 -5.10
CA ILE A 10 10.85 10.68 -4.82
C ILE A 10 10.05 10.23 -6.06
N ILE A 11 9.56 11.14 -6.89
CA ILE A 11 8.82 10.78 -8.12
C ILE A 11 9.74 10.02 -9.08
N ARG A 12 10.95 10.54 -9.31
CA ARG A 12 11.94 9.91 -10.21
C ARG A 12 12.35 8.53 -9.68
N ASP A 13 12.63 8.44 -8.38
CA ASP A 13 13.08 7.19 -7.77
C ASP A 13 11.96 6.16 -7.74
N LEU A 14 10.71 6.57 -7.54
CA LEU A 14 9.52 5.71 -7.62
C LEU A 14 9.28 5.23 -9.05
N GLU A 15 9.43 6.09 -10.05
CA GLU A 15 9.30 5.72 -11.45
C GLU A 15 10.39 4.73 -11.87
N LYS A 16 11.61 4.88 -11.34
CA LYS A 16 12.74 3.98 -11.59
C LYS A 16 12.62 2.63 -10.89
N SER A 17 12.31 2.63 -9.59
CA SER A 17 12.31 1.41 -8.75
C SER A 17 10.97 0.67 -8.74
N GLY A 18 9.86 1.37 -9.00
CA GLY A 18 8.51 0.83 -8.87
C GLY A 18 8.00 0.79 -7.42
N SER A 19 8.88 0.51 -6.46
CA SER A 19 8.55 0.35 -5.05
C SER A 19 9.57 1.04 -4.14
N LEU A 20 9.10 1.86 -3.18
CA LEU A 20 9.93 2.55 -2.21
C LEU A 20 9.58 2.17 -0.76
N ALA A 21 10.60 2.06 0.07
CA ALA A 21 10.46 2.15 1.52
C ALA A 21 10.65 3.60 1.95
N VAL A 22 9.72 4.14 2.73
CA VAL A 22 9.80 5.48 3.31
C VAL A 22 9.93 5.38 4.82
N TYR A 23 10.70 6.30 5.39
CA TYR A 23 10.85 6.49 6.81
C TYR A 23 10.39 7.90 7.15
N VAL A 24 9.38 7.98 8.00
CA VAL A 24 8.65 9.22 8.26
C VAL A 24 8.88 9.68 9.70
N PRO A 25 8.89 10.99 9.97
CA PRO A 25 8.88 11.47 11.35
C PRO A 25 7.63 10.98 12.09
N LEU A 26 7.83 10.47 13.31
CA LEU A 26 6.80 9.81 14.11
C LEU A 26 5.68 10.75 14.57
N GLU A 27 5.93 12.06 14.52
CA GLU A 27 4.92 13.09 14.77
C GLU A 27 3.86 13.19 13.65
N GLY A 28 4.11 12.59 12.48
CA GLY A 28 3.21 12.59 11.32
C GLY A 28 3.06 13.94 10.62
N GLY A 29 2.30 13.97 9.52
CA GLY A 29 1.99 15.17 8.73
C GLY A 29 3.01 15.52 7.64
N PHE A 30 4.16 14.83 7.59
CA PHE A 30 5.19 15.06 6.57
C PHE A 30 4.92 14.26 5.29
N GLU A 31 4.40 13.05 5.43
CA GLU A 31 3.99 12.13 4.37
C GLU A 31 3.01 12.78 3.41
N GLY A 32 2.02 13.50 3.93
CA GLY A 32 1.00 14.19 3.12
C GLY A 32 1.58 15.19 2.12
N ARG A 33 2.74 15.80 2.43
CA ARG A 33 3.43 16.71 1.50
C ARG A 33 3.91 15.96 0.26
N TYR A 34 4.50 14.78 0.44
CA TYR A 34 4.99 13.95 -0.65
C TYR A 34 3.83 13.30 -1.42
N GLN A 35 2.79 12.84 -0.73
CA GLN A 35 1.56 12.36 -1.38
C GLN A 35 0.93 13.43 -2.27
N ARG A 36 0.91 14.70 -1.84
CA ARG A 36 0.41 15.82 -2.66
C ARG A 36 1.25 16.03 -3.92
N ARG A 37 2.58 15.86 -3.86
CA ARG A 37 3.46 15.96 -5.03
C ARG A 37 3.24 14.81 -6.01
N LEU A 38 3.05 13.60 -5.50
CA LEU A 38 2.71 12.42 -6.30
C LEU A 38 1.34 12.57 -6.99
N ARG A 39 0.36 13.14 -6.27
CA ARG A 39 -0.94 13.47 -6.86
C ARG A 39 -0.83 14.51 -7.96
N ALA A 40 -0.05 15.57 -7.72
CA ALA A 40 0.18 16.62 -8.70
C ALA A 40 0.94 16.11 -9.95
N SER A 41 1.72 15.04 -9.83
CA SER A 41 2.38 14.41 -10.98
C SER A 41 1.48 13.45 -11.76
N GLY A 42 0.23 13.26 -11.34
CA GLY A 42 -0.80 12.51 -12.06
C GLY A 42 -1.12 11.13 -11.49
N TYR A 43 -0.53 10.74 -10.36
CA TYR A 43 -0.87 9.47 -9.69
C TYR A 43 -2.09 9.62 -8.78
N VAL A 44 -2.86 8.55 -8.65
CA VAL A 44 -3.89 8.42 -7.61
C VAL A 44 -3.31 7.61 -6.47
N THR A 45 -3.40 8.12 -5.25
CA THR A 45 -2.88 7.42 -4.06
C THR A 45 -4.02 6.70 -3.34
N HIS A 46 -3.82 5.43 -3.02
CA HIS A 46 -4.69 4.65 -2.16
C HIS A 46 -3.93 4.29 -0.87
N ASN A 47 -4.35 4.89 0.24
CA ASN A 47 -3.77 4.65 1.55
C ASN A 47 -4.41 3.40 2.19
N ILE A 48 -3.59 2.45 2.62
CA ILE A 48 -4.01 1.20 3.31
C ILE A 48 -3.05 0.88 4.46
N THR A 49 -3.53 0.21 5.51
CA THR A 49 -2.71 -0.14 6.68
C THR A 49 -2.25 -1.59 6.62
N ALA A 50 -0.95 -1.84 6.77
CA ALA A 50 -0.37 -3.19 6.70
C ALA A 50 -1.03 -4.18 7.69
N ARG A 51 -1.32 -3.75 8.92
CA ARG A 51 -1.85 -4.59 10.00
C ARG A 51 -3.18 -5.28 9.68
N GLY A 52 -3.94 -4.74 8.72
CA GLY A 52 -5.25 -5.26 8.35
C GLY A 52 -5.30 -6.10 7.08
N LEU A 53 -4.18 -6.31 6.37
CA LEU A 53 -4.21 -6.86 5.01
C LEU A 53 -4.29 -8.39 4.97
N GLY A 54 -3.77 -9.09 5.99
CA GLY A 54 -3.65 -10.55 5.96
C GLY A 54 -2.78 -11.00 4.78
N ASP A 55 -3.26 -11.95 3.99
CA ASP A 55 -2.56 -12.37 2.76
C ASP A 55 -2.60 -11.28 1.68
N LEU A 56 -1.47 -10.62 1.46
CA LEU A 56 -1.31 -9.54 0.48
C LEU A 56 -1.67 -9.96 -0.95
N ALA A 57 -1.36 -11.19 -1.36
CA ALA A 57 -1.64 -11.65 -2.71
C ALA A 57 -3.14 -11.71 -2.94
N MET A 58 -3.85 -12.38 -2.04
CA MET A 58 -5.30 -12.52 -2.09
C MET A 58 -6.03 -11.20 -1.87
N TYR A 59 -5.54 -10.32 -1.00
CA TYR A 59 -6.22 -9.06 -0.69
C TYR A 59 -6.04 -8.00 -1.79
N LEU A 60 -4.84 -7.91 -2.39
CA LEU A 60 -4.54 -6.88 -3.39
C LEU A 60 -4.94 -7.30 -4.81
N THR A 61 -4.65 -8.55 -5.21
CA THR A 61 -4.80 -9.01 -6.60
C THR A 61 -5.79 -10.17 -6.77
N GLY A 62 -6.12 -10.88 -5.69
CA GLY A 62 -7.14 -11.92 -5.68
C GLY A 62 -8.51 -11.46 -5.19
N VAL A 63 -9.49 -12.38 -5.23
CA VAL A 63 -10.79 -12.20 -4.59
C VAL A 63 -10.69 -12.65 -3.13
N HIS A 64 -10.91 -11.73 -2.19
CA HIS A 64 -10.72 -12.01 -0.77
C HIS A 64 -12.06 -12.17 -0.04
N GLY A 65 -12.21 -13.27 0.71
CA GLY A 65 -13.39 -13.52 1.54
C GLY A 65 -13.28 -12.86 2.91
N VAL A 66 -13.97 -11.74 3.12
CA VAL A 66 -14.05 -11.08 4.42
C VAL A 66 -15.22 -11.65 5.21
N ARG A 67 -14.99 -12.02 6.47
CA ARG A 67 -16.04 -12.45 7.40
C ARG A 67 -16.40 -11.30 8.34
N PRO A 68 -17.57 -10.67 8.19
CA PRO A 68 -18.01 -9.64 9.12
C PRO A 68 -18.22 -10.23 10.53
N PRO A 69 -18.07 -9.42 11.60
CA PRO A 69 -18.33 -9.88 12.96
C PRO A 69 -19.80 -10.27 13.11
N HIS A 70 -20.08 -11.57 13.24
CA HIS A 70 -21.45 -12.10 13.35
C HIS A 70 -22.08 -11.94 14.74
N LEU A 71 -21.26 -11.63 15.76
CA LEU A 71 -21.67 -11.37 17.16
C LEU A 71 -22.61 -12.43 17.74
N GLY A 72 -22.51 -13.69 17.28
CA GLY A 72 -23.39 -14.78 17.68
C GLY A 72 -24.86 -14.68 17.19
N LYS A 73 -25.19 -13.64 16.40
CA LYS A 73 -26.56 -13.36 15.94
C LYS A 73 -26.81 -13.71 14.47
N LYS A 74 -25.76 -14.04 13.72
CA LYS A 74 -25.86 -14.53 12.34
C LYS A 74 -25.52 -16.02 12.35
N THR A 75 -26.30 -16.80 11.60
CA THR A 75 -26.33 -18.27 11.60
C THR A 75 -27.05 -18.87 12.82
N VAL A 76 -28.33 -18.51 13.01
CA VAL A 76 -29.24 -19.18 13.96
C VAL A 76 -29.98 -20.30 13.21
N GLY A 77 -29.58 -21.54 13.43
CA GLY A 77 -30.22 -22.74 12.87
C GLY A 77 -29.56 -23.29 11.61
N ASN A 78 -29.07 -24.54 11.70
CA ASN A 78 -28.69 -25.49 10.64
C ASN A 78 -27.32 -25.34 9.91
N GLY A 79 -26.31 -24.69 10.50
CA GLY A 79 -24.94 -24.70 9.97
C GLY A 79 -23.86 -24.33 10.99
N ALA A 80 -22.58 -24.47 10.63
CA ALA A 80 -21.47 -24.00 11.46
C ALA A 80 -21.60 -22.49 11.71
N ALA A 81 -21.40 -22.05 12.96
CA ALA A 81 -21.56 -20.65 13.38
C ALA A 81 -20.39 -19.74 12.91
N VAL A 82 -20.11 -19.76 11.60
CA VAL A 82 -18.97 -19.07 10.97
C VAL A 82 -19.35 -17.77 10.26
N GLY A 83 -20.64 -17.36 10.34
CA GLY A 83 -21.15 -16.14 9.72
C GLY A 83 -21.18 -16.16 8.18
N TYR A 84 -21.51 -15.01 7.58
CA TYR A 84 -21.45 -14.83 6.12
C TYR A 84 -20.01 -14.56 5.65
N VAL A 85 -19.72 -14.92 4.41
CA VAL A 85 -18.48 -14.54 3.71
C VAL A 85 -18.83 -13.52 2.64
N TYR A 86 -18.24 -12.34 2.72
CA TYR A 86 -18.35 -11.30 1.70
C TYR A 86 -17.12 -11.33 0.82
N TYR A 87 -17.30 -11.66 -0.45
CA TYR A 87 -16.22 -11.69 -1.42
C TYR A 87 -15.96 -10.27 -1.92
N VAL A 88 -14.84 -9.71 -1.50
CA VAL A 88 -14.38 -8.38 -1.91
C VAL A 88 -13.55 -8.54 -3.18
N PRO A 89 -13.78 -7.70 -4.21
CA PRO A 89 -12.98 -7.74 -5.43
C PRO A 89 -11.51 -7.37 -5.13
N PRO A 90 -10.57 -7.77 -6.01
CA PRO A 90 -9.17 -7.37 -5.90
C PRO A 90 -9.05 -5.85 -5.84
N ILE A 91 -8.46 -5.33 -4.76
CA ILE A 91 -8.41 -3.89 -4.52
C ILE A 91 -7.64 -3.18 -5.62
N VAL A 92 -6.53 -3.75 -6.06
CA VAL A 92 -5.67 -3.14 -7.09
C VAL A 92 -6.42 -3.07 -8.41
N SER A 93 -6.95 -4.19 -8.90
CA SER A 93 -7.68 -4.26 -10.16
C SER A 93 -8.91 -3.35 -10.15
N TYR A 94 -9.71 -3.41 -9.08
CA TYR A 94 -10.88 -2.56 -8.92
C TYR A 94 -10.50 -1.07 -8.96
N LYS A 95 -9.43 -0.67 -8.27
CA LYS A 95 -8.98 0.74 -8.28
C LYS A 95 -8.44 1.15 -9.65
N LEU A 96 -7.72 0.27 -10.35
CA LEU A 96 -7.17 0.54 -11.68
C LEU A 96 -8.25 0.76 -12.75
N GLU A 97 -9.34 0.00 -12.69
CA GLU A 97 -10.50 0.14 -13.57
C GLU A 97 -11.24 1.46 -13.35
N HIS A 98 -11.26 1.95 -12.09
CA HIS A 98 -11.91 3.21 -11.71
C HIS A 98 -10.95 4.41 -11.73
N LEU A 99 -9.74 4.26 -12.29
CA LEU A 99 -8.84 5.40 -12.43
C LEU A 99 -9.39 6.41 -13.45
N PRO A 100 -9.25 7.72 -13.21
CA PRO A 100 -9.52 8.72 -14.22
C PRO A 100 -8.65 8.46 -15.47
N ALA A 101 -9.21 8.64 -16.67
CA ALA A 101 -8.50 8.37 -17.93
C ALA A 101 -7.18 9.14 -18.10
N LYS A 102 -7.02 10.27 -17.42
CA LYS A 102 -5.79 11.10 -17.43
C LYS A 102 -4.79 10.76 -16.33
N ALA A 103 -5.12 9.83 -15.43
CA ALA A 103 -4.23 9.43 -14.35
C ALA A 103 -3.09 8.56 -14.89
N LYS A 104 -1.87 8.78 -14.40
CA LYS A 104 -0.69 7.98 -14.77
C LYS A 104 -0.78 6.56 -14.23
N GLY A 105 -1.35 6.38 -13.04
CA GLY A 105 -1.39 5.11 -12.35
C GLY A 105 -1.84 5.22 -10.90
N LEU A 106 -1.78 4.09 -10.21
CA LEU A 106 -2.14 3.92 -8.80
C LEU A 106 -0.87 3.83 -7.96
N ILE A 107 -0.83 4.56 -6.85
CA ILE A 107 0.16 4.38 -5.79
C ILE A 107 -0.54 3.72 -4.62
N LEU A 108 -0.10 2.52 -4.25
CA LEU A 108 -0.43 1.89 -2.97
C LEU A 108 0.49 2.49 -1.91
N TRP A 109 -0.08 3.26 -0.99
CA TRP A 109 0.63 3.83 0.13
C TRP A 109 0.29 3.03 1.39
N ILE A 110 1.21 2.17 1.80
CA ILE A 110 1.03 1.23 2.90
C ILE A 110 1.62 1.84 4.17
N ILE A 111 0.74 2.16 5.12
CA ILE A 111 1.11 2.65 6.46
C ILE A 111 1.39 1.46 7.39
N GLU A 112 2.25 1.68 8.38
CA GLU A 112 2.65 0.68 9.38
C GLU A 112 3.37 -0.56 8.81
N GLY A 113 4.17 -0.40 7.76
CA GLY A 113 4.83 -1.49 7.05
C GLY A 113 5.93 -2.22 7.83
N GLN A 114 6.38 -1.71 8.99
CA GLN A 114 7.39 -2.36 9.83
C GLN A 114 7.00 -3.77 10.33
N ILE A 115 5.72 -4.14 10.22
CA ILE A 115 5.23 -5.47 10.63
C ILE A 115 5.32 -6.51 9.50
N LEU A 116 5.57 -6.09 8.26
CA LEU A 116 5.57 -6.96 7.11
C LEU A 116 6.79 -7.87 7.14
N SER A 117 6.57 -9.14 6.84
CA SER A 117 7.62 -10.14 6.66
C SER A 117 8.45 -9.88 5.40
N SER A 118 9.65 -10.44 5.34
CA SER A 118 10.51 -10.34 4.15
C SER A 118 9.82 -10.86 2.89
N GLN A 119 9.02 -11.93 3.00
CA GLN A 119 8.26 -12.47 1.87
C GLN A 119 7.16 -11.50 1.38
N GLU A 120 6.48 -10.82 2.31
CA GLU A 120 5.50 -9.79 1.97
C GLU A 120 6.14 -8.58 1.29
N ILE A 121 7.31 -8.15 1.76
CA ILE A 121 8.11 -7.09 1.13
C ILE A 121 8.58 -7.50 -0.28
N GLU A 122 9.00 -8.76 -0.46
CA GLU A 122 9.38 -9.29 -1.76
C GLU A 122 8.20 -9.28 -2.75
N TYR A 123 7.03 -9.73 -2.31
CA TYR A 123 5.80 -9.67 -3.10
C TYR A 123 5.46 -8.22 -3.52
N LEU A 124 5.52 -7.27 -2.57
CA LEU A 124 5.25 -5.85 -2.84
C LEU A 124 6.29 -5.22 -3.79
N THR A 125 7.53 -5.69 -3.75
CA THR A 125 8.59 -5.28 -4.68
C THR A 125 8.35 -5.85 -6.09
N GLY A 126 7.74 -7.03 -6.18
CA GLY A 126 7.37 -7.68 -7.44
C GLY A 126 6.13 -7.07 -8.10
N LEU A 127 5.20 -6.52 -7.32
CA LEU A 127 3.90 -6.04 -7.82
C LEU A 127 3.99 -4.98 -8.94
N PRO A 128 4.86 -3.95 -8.88
CA PRO A 128 5.06 -3.00 -9.98
C PRO A 128 5.67 -3.61 -11.24
N LYS A 129 6.30 -4.79 -11.16
CA LYS A 129 6.87 -5.49 -12.32
C LYS A 129 5.77 -6.23 -13.09
N SER A 130 4.82 -6.84 -12.38
CA SER A 130 3.66 -7.49 -12.99
C SER A 130 2.62 -6.50 -13.50
N GLU A 131 2.41 -5.39 -12.77
CA GLU A 131 1.47 -4.34 -13.16
C GLU A 131 2.15 -2.96 -13.12
N PRO A 132 2.74 -2.50 -14.25
CA PRO A 132 3.53 -1.27 -14.31
C PRO A 132 2.76 0.01 -13.96
N ARG A 133 1.43 0.00 -14.06
CA ARG A 133 0.56 1.14 -13.67
C ARG A 133 0.45 1.28 -12.16
N VAL A 134 0.91 0.29 -11.39
CA VAL A 134 0.93 0.31 -9.93
C VAL A 134 2.34 0.61 -9.44
N LYS A 135 2.42 1.51 -8.46
CA LYS A 135 3.62 1.79 -7.70
C LYS A 135 3.34 1.58 -6.23
N VAL A 136 4.35 1.18 -5.47
CA VAL A 136 4.20 0.84 -4.05
C VAL A 136 5.08 1.75 -3.21
N ILE A 137 4.52 2.28 -2.13
CA ILE A 137 5.25 3.00 -1.10
C ILE A 137 4.88 2.37 0.24
N VAL A 138 5.88 1.97 1.02
CA VAL A 138 5.68 1.33 2.32
C VAL A 138 6.37 2.14 3.41
N GLU A 139 5.63 2.54 4.44
CA GLU A 139 6.18 3.19 5.63
C GLU A 139 6.84 2.16 6.54
N MET A 140 8.16 1.99 6.42
CA MET A 140 8.92 0.92 7.10
C MET A 140 9.34 1.29 8.53
N GLY A 141 9.03 2.50 8.99
CA GLY A 141 9.32 2.94 10.35
C GLY A 141 9.57 4.45 10.45
N GLY A 142 10.10 4.84 11.61
CA GLY A 142 10.36 6.23 11.95
C GLY A 142 11.77 6.70 11.58
N ASP A 143 11.90 7.98 11.24
CA ASP A 143 13.19 8.69 11.23
C ASP A 143 12.97 10.18 11.53
N ARG A 144 13.99 10.89 12.03
CA ARG A 144 13.92 12.33 12.33
C ARG A 144 13.65 13.19 11.10
N PHE A 145 13.89 12.66 9.91
CA PHE A 145 13.64 13.31 8.64
C PHE A 145 12.97 12.35 7.68
N PHE A 146 12.11 12.88 6.80
CA PHE A 146 11.53 12.09 5.73
C PHE A 146 12.61 11.65 4.74
N ARG A 147 12.90 10.35 4.69
CA ARG A 147 13.81 9.74 3.72
C ARG A 147 13.16 8.53 3.07
N TRP A 148 13.72 8.11 1.93
CA TRP A 148 13.26 6.92 1.21
C TRP A 148 14.44 6.17 0.61
N THR A 149 14.23 4.88 0.40
CA THR A 149 15.12 3.97 -0.32
C THR A 149 14.27 3.05 -1.20
N PRO A 150 14.83 2.41 -2.24
CA PRO A 150 14.17 1.29 -2.90
C PRO A 150 13.68 0.26 -1.88
N LEU A 151 12.46 -0.24 -2.07
CA LEU A 151 11.87 -1.23 -1.15
C LEU A 151 12.70 -2.53 -1.12
N GLN A 152 13.30 -2.90 -2.24
CA GLN A 152 14.16 -4.08 -2.33
C GLN A 152 15.37 -4.00 -1.39
N ASP A 153 15.89 -2.80 -1.13
CA ASP A 153 17.08 -2.61 -0.31
C ASP A 153 16.81 -2.91 1.17
N THR A 154 15.53 -2.94 1.59
CA THR A 154 15.17 -3.32 2.98
C THR A 154 15.23 -4.83 3.22
N LEU A 155 15.37 -5.64 2.17
CA LEU A 155 15.55 -7.10 2.30
C LEU A 155 17.01 -7.48 2.61
N VAL A 156 17.96 -6.56 2.40
CA VAL A 156 19.36 -6.80 2.72
C VAL A 156 19.54 -6.62 4.23
N PRO A 157 20.02 -7.64 4.97
CA PRO A 157 20.32 -7.48 6.39
C PRO A 157 21.41 -6.42 6.58
N ALA A 158 21.22 -5.57 7.59
CA ALA A 158 22.14 -4.50 7.96
C ALA A 158 23.47 -5.03 8.52
#